data_AF-A0A6P0XSM1-F1
#
_entry.id   AF-A0A6P0XSM1-F1
#
_cell.length_a   1.000
_cell.length_b   1.000
_cell.length_c   1.000
_cell.angle_alpha   90.00
_cell.angle_beta   90.00
_cell.angle_gamma   90.00
#
_symmetry.space_group_name_H-M   'P 1'
#
loop_
_entity.id
_entity.type
_entity.pdbx_description
1 polymer ?
#
loop_
_entity_poly.entity_id
_entity_poly.type
_entity_poly.pdbx_seq_one_letter_code
_entity_poly.pdbx_strand_id
1 'polypeptide(L)'
;MLANLFLEGTLGNIYPKYQRTEEGLRNLCQDFGSSNGFDIEVSPECPGIFYIGGELGIALAFSQGCAFSIVESITVCVIGDGEFETSITQASWQGFKFLSRKRDGKVLPIINANGNKMSSMSLLSLKSRQEQIDFFQSHGLFPIFVGTDHIKFAEGLNKAYRLLDRETPVIIFESPKGWTAPEFFGDIPFANTYKCHKPLLKNPATNTNQAALIEHWLRSYQPEDLFDDKGAPYESSLACLPENNFLIGNGYLWTNREKPKEFFVPTISNIDDAKTSMEALEQLLFNIVKHDANFLVFSPDELISNRFGKILEFSSLKFGESYEGINTLSPN
;
A
#
# COMPACT_ATOMS: atom_id res chain seq x y z
N MET A 1 5.73 7.58 7.02
CA MET A 1 6.74 6.73 6.36
C MET A 1 8.15 7.07 6.83
N LEU A 2 8.67 8.28 6.59
CA LEU A 2 10.05 8.67 6.97
C LEU A 2 10.40 8.40 8.45
N ALA A 3 9.47 8.66 9.38
CA ALA A 3 9.68 8.32 10.79
C ALA A 3 9.93 6.82 11.02
N ASN A 4 9.23 5.93 10.30
CA ASN A 4 9.49 4.49 10.34
C ASN A 4 10.89 4.19 9.81
N LEU A 5 11.25 4.71 8.64
CA LEU A 5 12.55 4.47 7.99
C LEU A 5 13.72 4.99 8.84
N PHE A 6 13.52 6.08 9.57
CA PHE A 6 14.46 6.59 10.57
C PHE A 6 14.60 5.62 11.76
N LEU A 7 13.49 5.22 12.38
CA LEU A 7 13.49 4.33 13.54
C LEU A 7 14.04 2.95 13.22
N GLU A 8 13.69 2.37 12.07
CA GLU A 8 14.28 1.11 11.62
C GLU A 8 15.71 1.29 11.05
N GLY A 9 16.19 2.52 10.86
CA GLY A 9 17.56 2.88 10.50
C GLY A 9 17.94 2.75 9.03
N THR A 10 17.04 2.22 8.19
CA THR A 10 17.24 2.11 6.75
C THR A 10 17.48 3.46 6.10
N LEU A 11 16.85 4.53 6.61
CA LEU A 11 17.07 5.89 6.14
C LEU A 11 18.51 6.35 6.33
N GLY A 12 19.08 6.14 7.53
CA GLY A 12 20.45 6.51 7.87
C GLY A 12 21.51 5.66 7.16
N ASN A 13 21.18 4.42 6.79
CA ASN A 13 22.06 3.55 6.02
C ASN A 13 22.23 4.03 4.57
N ILE A 14 21.15 4.52 3.96
CA ILE A 14 21.17 5.06 2.58
C ILE A 14 21.65 6.51 2.57
N TYR A 15 21.20 7.30 3.55
CA TYR A 15 21.50 8.72 3.67
C TYR A 15 22.12 9.01 5.05
N PRO A 16 23.46 8.97 5.18
CA PRO A 16 24.15 9.10 6.46
C PRO A 16 23.81 10.37 7.26
N LYS A 17 23.34 11.46 6.61
CA LYS A 17 22.89 12.68 7.28
C LYS A 17 21.62 12.50 8.14
N TYR A 18 20.92 11.38 8.01
CA TYR A 18 19.70 11.03 8.75
C TYR A 18 19.90 9.80 9.67
N GLN A 19 21.10 9.61 10.22
CA GLN A 19 21.35 8.61 11.25
C GLN A 19 20.48 8.82 12.51
N ARG A 20 20.29 7.78 13.31
CA ARG A 20 19.49 7.81 14.55
C ARG A 20 20.20 8.57 15.69
N THR A 21 20.40 9.86 15.48
CA THR A 21 21.03 10.81 16.41
C THR A 21 20.19 12.08 16.47
N GLU A 22 20.45 12.93 17.47
CA GLU A 22 19.81 14.25 17.53
C GLU A 22 20.01 15.06 16.24
N GLU A 23 21.23 15.05 15.70
CA GLU A 23 21.56 15.76 14.45
C GLU A 23 20.81 15.18 13.26
N GLY A 24 20.72 13.85 13.15
CA GLY A 24 20.00 13.22 12.05
C GLY A 24 18.49 13.45 12.10
N LEU A 25 17.89 13.45 13.29
CA LEU A 25 16.49 13.81 13.48
C LEU A 25 16.24 15.29 13.14
N ARG A 26 17.14 16.19 13.58
CA ARG A 26 17.08 17.62 13.25
C ARG A 26 17.14 17.85 11.74
N ASN A 27 18.08 17.20 11.06
CA ASN A 27 18.21 17.27 9.61
C ASN A 27 16.94 16.78 8.92
N LEU A 28 16.39 15.64 9.35
CA LEU A 28 15.15 15.11 8.78
C LEU A 28 13.96 16.06 8.94
N CYS A 29 13.80 16.68 10.12
CA CYS A 29 12.75 17.68 10.36
C CYS A 29 12.92 18.95 9.52
N GLN A 30 14.15 19.41 9.29
CA GLN A 30 14.43 20.60 8.47
C GLN A 30 14.25 20.34 6.97
N ASP A 31 14.60 19.13 6.53
CA ASP A 31 14.61 18.76 5.12
C ASP A 31 13.21 18.39 4.60
N PHE A 32 12.29 17.97 5.47
CA PHE A 32 10.93 17.57 5.09
C PHE A 32 10.13 18.74 4.47
N GLY A 33 9.67 18.56 3.24
CA GLY A 33 8.96 19.58 2.46
C GLY A 33 9.85 20.72 1.96
N SER A 34 11.18 20.56 2.02
CA SER A 34 12.14 21.54 1.50
C SER A 34 12.63 21.15 0.10
N SER A 35 13.24 22.09 -0.63
CA SER A 35 13.82 21.83 -1.94
C SER A 35 15.06 20.92 -1.93
N ASN A 36 15.67 20.71 -0.77
CA ASN A 36 16.93 19.99 -0.61
C ASN A 36 16.77 18.66 0.15
N GLY A 37 15.52 18.28 0.40
CA GLY A 37 15.14 17.14 1.23
C GLY A 37 14.03 16.32 0.60
N PHE A 38 13.18 15.73 1.45
CA PHE A 38 12.08 14.89 1.01
C PHE A 38 10.82 15.69 0.68
N ASP A 39 10.06 15.20 -0.29
CA ASP A 39 8.73 15.71 -0.60
C ASP A 39 7.75 15.51 0.58
N ILE A 40 6.63 16.23 0.57
CA ILE A 40 5.52 16.08 1.51
C ILE A 40 4.70 14.82 1.24
N GLU A 41 4.85 14.24 0.05
CA GLU A 41 4.25 12.96 -0.35
C GLU A 41 5.28 11.82 -0.31
N VAL A 42 4.79 10.59 -0.37
CA VAL A 42 5.65 9.42 -0.43
C VAL A 42 6.34 9.40 -1.80
N SER A 43 7.67 9.54 -1.82
CA SER A 43 8.47 9.59 -3.05
C SER A 43 9.40 8.36 -3.21
N PRO A 44 9.90 8.09 -4.43
CA PRO A 44 10.89 7.02 -4.68
C PRO A 44 12.23 7.20 -3.97
N GLU A 45 12.49 8.39 -3.40
CA GLU A 45 13.70 8.66 -2.61
C GLU A 45 13.64 7.98 -1.24
N CYS A 46 12.45 7.58 -0.79
CA CYS A 46 12.29 6.82 0.44
C CYS A 46 12.76 5.36 0.23
N PRO A 47 13.71 4.85 1.03
CA PRO A 47 14.14 3.45 0.94
C PRO A 47 12.96 2.47 1.00
N GLY A 48 13.00 1.44 0.13
CA GLY A 48 11.98 0.39 0.08
C GLY A 48 10.63 0.80 -0.51
N ILE A 49 10.48 2.04 -1.02
CA ILE A 49 9.23 2.55 -1.56
C ILE A 49 9.17 2.45 -3.09
N PHE A 50 8.06 1.94 -3.59
CA PHE A 50 7.79 1.72 -5.02
C PHE A 50 6.33 2.05 -5.41
N TYR A 51 5.54 2.59 -4.48
CA TYR A 51 4.19 3.11 -4.72
C TYR A 51 4.11 4.56 -4.22
N ILE A 52 3.81 5.47 -5.14
CA ILE A 52 3.65 6.90 -4.88
C ILE A 52 2.15 7.16 -4.71
N GLY A 53 1.71 7.45 -3.48
CA GLY A 53 0.30 7.62 -3.13
C GLY A 53 -0.26 9.03 -3.36
N GLY A 54 0.30 9.78 -4.33
CA GLY A 54 -0.11 11.16 -4.61
C GLY A 54 -1.47 11.25 -5.31
N GLU A 55 -1.66 10.49 -6.39
CA GLU A 55 -2.97 10.28 -7.00
C GLU A 55 -3.68 9.09 -6.33
N LEU A 56 -4.71 9.40 -5.54
CA LEU A 56 -5.48 8.40 -4.81
C LEU A 56 -6.27 7.50 -5.77
N GLY A 57 -6.35 6.21 -5.44
CA GLY A 57 -7.31 5.28 -6.01
C GLY A 57 -6.70 3.97 -6.47
N ILE A 58 -5.39 3.98 -6.74
CA ILE A 58 -4.66 2.88 -7.39
C ILE A 58 -4.10 1.88 -6.37
N ALA A 59 -4.07 2.22 -5.06
CA ALA A 59 -3.36 1.43 -4.05
C ALA A 59 -3.77 -0.05 -4.03
N LEU A 60 -5.07 -0.34 -4.14
CA LEU A 60 -5.57 -1.71 -4.13
C LEU A 60 -5.21 -2.48 -5.40
N ALA A 61 -5.44 -1.90 -6.59
CA ALA A 61 -5.05 -2.51 -7.86
C ALA A 61 -3.54 -2.79 -7.93
N PHE A 62 -2.74 -1.82 -7.48
CA PHE A 62 -1.29 -1.96 -7.41
C PHE A 62 -0.86 -3.11 -6.48
N SER A 63 -1.52 -3.21 -5.32
CA SER A 63 -1.24 -4.27 -4.34
C SER A 63 -1.60 -5.66 -4.86
N GLN A 64 -2.71 -5.78 -5.61
CA GLN A 64 -3.09 -7.00 -6.31
C GLN A 64 -2.09 -7.34 -7.41
N GLY A 65 -1.63 -6.34 -8.17
CA GLY A 65 -0.55 -6.48 -9.15
C GLY A 65 0.73 -7.06 -8.54
N CYS A 66 1.12 -6.57 -7.36
CA CYS A 66 2.30 -7.04 -6.63
C CYS A 66 2.17 -8.47 -6.12
N ALA A 67 0.94 -8.95 -5.87
CA ALA A 67 0.70 -10.30 -5.40
C ALA A 67 0.81 -11.35 -6.52
N PHE A 68 0.54 -11.01 -7.78
CA PHE A 68 0.55 -12.01 -8.84
C PHE A 68 1.89 -12.74 -8.96
N SER A 69 1.82 -14.08 -9.00
CA SER A 69 2.96 -14.97 -9.19
C SER A 69 4.06 -14.89 -8.11
N ILE A 70 3.73 -14.41 -6.90
CA ILE A 70 4.64 -14.39 -5.74
C ILE A 70 3.95 -15.00 -4.52
N VAL A 71 3.84 -16.33 -4.47
CA VAL A 71 3.03 -17.10 -3.49
C VAL A 71 3.36 -16.77 -2.02
N GLU A 72 4.64 -16.54 -1.74
CA GLU A 72 5.15 -16.27 -0.39
C GLU A 72 4.87 -14.84 0.07
N SER A 73 4.52 -13.93 -0.85
CA SER A 73 4.32 -12.52 -0.52
C SER A 73 3.01 -12.26 0.22
N ILE A 74 3.08 -11.30 1.14
CA ILE A 74 1.91 -10.68 1.76
C ILE A 74 2.03 -9.18 1.53
N THR A 75 1.08 -8.61 0.81
CA THR A 75 0.99 -7.17 0.56
C THR A 75 -0.05 -6.55 1.47
N VAL A 76 0.38 -5.71 2.40
CA VAL A 76 -0.53 -4.92 3.25
C VAL A 76 -0.87 -3.62 2.53
N CYS A 77 -2.13 -3.45 2.16
CA CYS A 77 -2.61 -2.30 1.40
C CYS A 77 -3.43 -1.38 2.32
N VAL A 78 -2.86 -0.23 2.71
CA VAL A 78 -3.59 0.76 3.51
C VAL A 78 -4.32 1.71 2.58
N ILE A 79 -5.65 1.81 2.72
CA ILE A 79 -6.53 2.62 1.88
C ILE A 79 -7.22 3.65 2.76
N GLY A 80 -7.09 4.93 2.42
CA GLY A 80 -7.87 5.97 3.10
C GLY A 80 -9.36 5.82 2.81
N ASP A 81 -10.23 6.08 3.79
CA ASP A 81 -11.68 6.10 3.56
C ASP A 81 -12.16 7.14 2.53
N GLY A 82 -11.36 8.19 2.26
CA GLY A 82 -11.55 9.07 1.11
C GLY A 82 -11.12 8.47 -0.23
N GLU A 83 -9.98 7.77 -0.26
CA GLU A 83 -9.50 7.03 -1.44
C GLU A 83 -10.45 5.90 -1.81
N PHE A 84 -11.05 5.26 -0.80
CA PHE A 84 -12.06 4.24 -0.95
C PHE A 84 -13.20 4.67 -1.89
N GLU A 85 -13.53 5.96 -1.96
CA GLU A 85 -14.62 6.48 -2.79
C GLU A 85 -14.25 6.68 -4.27
N THR A 86 -12.96 6.60 -4.61
CA THR A 86 -12.51 6.76 -5.99
C THR A 86 -13.03 5.63 -6.87
N SER A 87 -13.29 5.94 -8.15
CA SER A 87 -13.77 4.95 -9.12
C SER A 87 -12.79 3.80 -9.29
N ILE A 88 -11.48 4.10 -9.27
CA ILE A 88 -10.42 3.09 -9.40
C ILE A 88 -10.44 2.14 -8.19
N THR A 89 -10.50 2.65 -6.96
CA THR A 89 -10.57 1.77 -5.78
C THR A 89 -11.86 0.96 -5.78
N GLN A 90 -13.00 1.56 -6.13
CA GLN A 90 -14.27 0.84 -6.22
C GLN A 90 -14.22 -0.30 -7.25
N ALA A 91 -13.60 -0.10 -8.41
CA ALA A 91 -13.41 -1.15 -9.40
C ALA A 91 -12.40 -2.22 -8.94
N SER A 92 -11.36 -1.81 -8.22
CA SER A 92 -10.26 -2.68 -7.77
C SER A 92 -10.71 -3.81 -6.84
N TRP A 93 -11.84 -3.69 -6.15
CA TRP A 93 -12.39 -4.77 -5.33
C TRP A 93 -12.70 -6.05 -6.13
N GLN A 94 -13.02 -5.91 -7.42
CA GLN A 94 -13.21 -7.07 -8.30
C GLN A 94 -11.89 -7.84 -8.54
N GLY A 95 -10.74 -7.21 -8.35
CA GLY A 95 -9.41 -7.79 -8.51
C GLY A 95 -9.19 -9.08 -7.70
N PHE A 96 -9.86 -9.21 -6.55
CA PHE A 96 -9.80 -10.42 -5.72
C PHE A 96 -10.34 -11.67 -6.41
N LYS A 97 -11.23 -11.52 -7.40
CA LYS A 97 -11.75 -12.63 -8.20
C LYS A 97 -10.71 -13.19 -9.17
N PHE A 98 -9.58 -12.53 -9.36
CA PHE A 98 -8.49 -12.97 -10.24
C PHE A 98 -7.31 -13.58 -9.47
N LEU A 99 -7.24 -13.40 -8.15
CA LEU A 99 -6.17 -13.95 -7.32
C LEU A 99 -6.45 -15.40 -6.90
N SER A 100 -5.40 -16.22 -6.88
CA SER A 100 -5.41 -17.62 -6.45
C SER A 100 -4.40 -17.83 -5.33
N ARG A 101 -4.82 -18.34 -4.17
CA ARG A 101 -3.92 -18.54 -3.01
C ARG A 101 -2.84 -19.58 -3.27
N LYS A 102 -3.08 -20.50 -4.22
CA LYS A 102 -2.09 -21.48 -4.68
C LYS A 102 -0.98 -20.90 -5.56
N ARG A 103 -1.24 -19.80 -6.27
CA ARG A 103 -0.36 -19.27 -7.34
C ARG A 103 0.11 -17.85 -7.13
N ASP A 104 -0.59 -17.09 -6.30
CA ASP A 104 -0.34 -15.68 -6.04
C ASP A 104 -0.16 -15.44 -4.55
N GLY A 105 0.47 -14.30 -4.24
CA GLY A 105 0.58 -13.77 -2.90
C GLY A 105 -0.75 -13.34 -2.31
N LYS A 106 -0.72 -13.02 -1.02
CA LYS A 106 -1.91 -12.59 -0.29
C LYS A 106 -1.94 -11.07 -0.21
N VAL A 107 -3.12 -10.48 -0.41
CA VAL A 107 -3.33 -9.04 -0.20
C VAL A 107 -4.21 -8.87 1.02
N LEU A 108 -3.74 -8.07 1.99
CA LEU A 108 -4.49 -7.68 3.18
C LEU A 108 -4.84 -6.19 3.08
N PRO A 109 -6.06 -5.83 2.67
CA PRO A 109 -6.51 -4.45 2.72
C PRO A 109 -6.78 -4.02 4.16
N ILE A 110 -6.32 -2.82 4.50
CA ILE A 110 -6.62 -2.10 5.72
C ILE A 110 -7.28 -0.79 5.33
N ILE A 111 -8.56 -0.64 5.61
CA ILE A 111 -9.24 0.63 5.46
C ILE A 111 -8.92 1.49 6.68
N ASN A 112 -8.23 2.61 6.45
CA ASN A 112 -8.06 3.67 7.43
C ASN A 112 -9.37 4.48 7.53
N ALA A 113 -10.33 3.95 8.29
CA ALA A 113 -11.66 4.52 8.49
C ALA A 113 -11.60 5.64 9.54
N ASN A 114 -11.00 6.77 9.14
CA ASN A 114 -10.81 7.92 10.02
C ASN A 114 -12.00 8.91 10.07
N GLY A 115 -13.02 8.64 9.26
CA GLY A 115 -14.29 9.35 9.24
C GLY A 115 -14.32 10.56 8.31
N ASN A 116 -13.18 11.04 7.81
CA ASN A 116 -13.08 12.36 7.16
C ASN A 116 -12.13 12.39 5.95
N LYS A 117 -12.58 13.03 4.87
CA LYS A 117 -11.79 13.45 3.71
C LYS A 117 -11.10 14.80 3.96
N MET A 118 -10.69 15.50 2.90
CA MET A 118 -10.05 16.81 3.01
C MET A 118 -10.96 17.87 3.63
N SER A 119 -12.25 17.85 3.27
CA SER A 119 -13.20 18.93 3.60
C SER A 119 -14.59 18.44 4.02
N SER A 120 -14.78 17.14 4.21
CA SER A 120 -16.07 16.53 4.53
C SER A 120 -15.90 15.15 5.18
N MET A 121 -17.00 14.56 5.65
CA MET A 121 -17.03 13.16 6.08
C MET A 121 -16.80 12.21 4.89
N SER A 122 -16.22 11.04 5.17
CA SER A 122 -16.17 9.95 4.18
C SER A 122 -17.54 9.28 4.02
N LEU A 123 -17.85 8.77 2.84
CA LEU A 123 -19.11 8.05 2.58
C LEU A 123 -19.16 6.73 3.36
N LEU A 124 -18.01 6.11 3.59
CA LEU A 124 -17.92 4.89 4.39
C LEU A 124 -18.37 5.14 5.84
N SER A 125 -18.03 6.29 6.43
CA SER A 125 -18.42 6.61 7.81
C SER A 125 -19.90 6.92 7.97
N LEU A 126 -20.61 7.24 6.88
CA LEU A 126 -22.06 7.43 6.87
C LEU A 126 -22.84 6.11 6.76
N LYS A 127 -22.19 5.02 6.37
CA LYS A 127 -22.82 3.70 6.25
C LYS A 127 -23.03 3.09 7.62
N SER A 128 -24.19 2.46 7.81
CA SER A 128 -24.42 1.56 8.94
C SER A 128 -23.42 0.41 8.94
N ARG A 129 -23.20 -0.19 10.12
CA ARG A 129 -22.32 -1.36 10.24
C ARG A 129 -22.72 -2.50 9.29
N GLN A 130 -24.02 -2.72 9.10
CA GLN A 130 -24.52 -3.76 8.20
C GLN A 130 -24.18 -3.44 6.75
N GLU A 131 -24.38 -2.21 6.27
CA GLU A 131 -24.01 -1.82 4.90
C GLU A 131 -22.51 -1.97 4.63
N GLN A 132 -21.66 -1.68 5.63
CA GLN A 132 -20.21 -1.90 5.51
C GLN A 132 -19.89 -3.40 5.41
N ILE A 133 -20.52 -4.24 6.23
CA ILE A 133 -20.37 -5.71 6.17
C ILE A 133 -20.81 -6.24 4.82
N ASP A 134 -22.00 -5.86 4.35
CA ASP A 134 -22.59 -6.32 3.10
C ASP A 134 -21.70 -5.94 1.90
N PHE A 135 -21.14 -4.72 1.90
CA PHE A 135 -20.20 -4.28 0.87
C PHE A 135 -19.00 -5.24 0.74
N PHE A 136 -18.31 -5.53 1.84
CA PHE A 136 -17.12 -6.39 1.79
C PHE A 136 -17.49 -7.85 1.49
N GLN A 137 -18.56 -8.36 2.09
CA GLN A 137 -19.02 -9.73 1.85
C GLN A 137 -19.46 -9.96 0.40
N SER A 138 -20.09 -8.97 -0.24
CA SER A 138 -20.45 -9.04 -1.68
C SER A 138 -19.24 -9.15 -2.61
N HIS A 139 -18.05 -8.74 -2.16
CA HIS A 139 -16.79 -8.91 -2.86
C HIS A 139 -16.03 -10.18 -2.43
N GLY A 140 -16.64 -11.03 -1.59
CA GLY A 140 -16.02 -12.24 -1.07
C GLY A 140 -14.96 -11.99 0.01
N LEU A 141 -14.99 -10.82 0.66
CA LEU A 141 -14.06 -10.45 1.73
C LEU A 141 -14.66 -10.69 3.11
N PHE A 142 -13.77 -10.98 4.08
CA PHE A 142 -14.15 -11.17 5.48
C PHE A 142 -13.81 -9.92 6.30
N PRO A 143 -14.79 -9.07 6.66
CA PRO A 143 -14.51 -7.83 7.37
C PRO A 143 -14.16 -8.05 8.85
N ILE A 144 -13.08 -7.42 9.31
CA ILE A 144 -12.61 -7.40 10.69
C ILE A 144 -12.53 -5.95 11.15
N PHE A 145 -13.33 -5.59 12.13
CA PHE A 145 -13.35 -4.23 12.67
C PHE A 145 -12.48 -4.15 13.91
N VAL A 146 -11.60 -3.15 13.92
CA VAL A 146 -10.68 -2.86 15.03
C VAL A 146 -10.64 -1.37 15.29
N GLY A 147 -10.41 -1.01 16.55
CA GLY A 147 -10.26 0.39 16.97
C GLY A 147 -8.84 0.71 17.38
N THR A 148 -8.71 1.78 18.16
CA THR A 148 -7.46 2.34 18.66
C THR A 148 -6.83 1.57 19.83
N ASP A 149 -7.52 0.60 20.40
CA ASP A 149 -7.00 -0.27 21.45
C ASP A 149 -5.91 -1.19 20.89
N HIS A 150 -4.67 -1.04 21.36
CA HIS A 150 -3.51 -1.77 20.82
C HIS A 150 -3.64 -3.30 20.91
N ILE A 151 -4.23 -3.82 22.00
CA ILE A 151 -4.39 -5.26 22.20
C ILE A 151 -5.40 -5.80 21.19
N LYS A 152 -6.57 -5.16 21.08
CA LYS A 152 -7.61 -5.55 20.11
C LYS A 152 -7.14 -5.38 18.67
N PHE A 153 -6.35 -4.34 18.39
CA PHE A 153 -5.75 -4.14 17.07
C PHE A 153 -4.80 -5.30 16.72
N ALA A 154 -3.92 -5.68 17.65
CA ALA A 154 -3.01 -6.82 17.47
C ALA A 154 -3.78 -8.16 17.33
N GLU A 155 -4.84 -8.37 18.11
CA GLU A 155 -5.72 -9.53 17.97
C GLU A 155 -6.40 -9.59 16.60
N GLY A 156 -6.87 -8.44 16.09
CA GLY A 156 -7.46 -8.33 14.76
C GLY A 156 -6.47 -8.61 13.63
N LEU A 157 -5.24 -8.08 13.72
CA LEU A 157 -4.16 -8.39 12.79
C LEU A 157 -3.82 -9.89 12.81
N ASN A 158 -3.69 -10.48 14.00
CA ASN A 158 -3.42 -11.92 14.15
C ASN A 158 -4.56 -12.78 13.59
N LYS A 159 -5.82 -12.36 13.79
CA LYS A 159 -6.98 -13.02 13.18
C LYS A 159 -6.93 -12.93 11.66
N ALA A 160 -6.66 -11.74 11.10
CA ALA A 160 -6.53 -11.55 9.66
C ALA A 160 -5.42 -12.44 9.11
N TYR A 161 -4.23 -12.43 9.71
CA TYR A 161 -3.10 -13.25 9.28
C TYR A 161 -3.44 -14.74 9.20
N ARG A 162 -4.09 -15.30 10.22
CA ARG A 162 -4.53 -16.72 10.23
C ARG A 162 -5.60 -17.04 9.18
N LEU A 163 -6.35 -16.04 8.71
CA LEU A 163 -7.38 -16.22 7.70
C LEU A 163 -6.85 -16.17 6.27
N LEU A 164 -5.67 -15.56 6.02
CA LEU A 164 -5.15 -15.33 4.67
C LEU A 164 -5.06 -16.60 3.80
N ASP A 165 -4.86 -17.76 4.42
CA ASP A 165 -4.77 -19.05 3.71
C ASP A 165 -6.15 -19.67 3.38
N ARG A 166 -7.24 -19.14 3.95
CA ARG A 166 -8.59 -19.71 3.85
C ARG A 166 -9.60 -18.76 3.21
N GLU A 167 -9.52 -17.49 3.56
CA GLU A 167 -10.42 -16.42 3.15
C GLU A 167 -9.60 -15.17 2.82
N THR A 168 -10.26 -14.10 2.37
CA THR A 168 -9.59 -12.82 2.13
C THR A 168 -10.08 -11.81 3.18
N PRO A 169 -9.36 -11.64 4.30
CA PRO A 169 -9.73 -10.67 5.30
C PRO A 169 -9.56 -9.23 4.78
N VAL A 170 -10.40 -8.33 5.27
CA VAL A 170 -10.23 -6.88 5.17
C VAL A 170 -10.35 -6.29 6.56
N ILE A 171 -9.39 -5.47 6.96
CA ILE A 171 -9.41 -4.79 8.24
C ILE A 171 -10.04 -3.41 8.05
N ILE A 172 -11.02 -3.08 8.89
CA ILE A 172 -11.58 -1.74 8.99
C ILE A 172 -11.02 -1.17 10.29
N PHE A 173 -10.04 -0.29 10.17
CA PHE A 173 -9.38 0.37 11.29
C PHE A 173 -10.09 1.70 11.58
N GLU A 174 -10.90 1.69 12.64
CA GLU A 174 -11.69 2.82 13.09
C GLU A 174 -10.86 3.67 14.07
N SER A 175 -10.44 4.85 13.62
CA SER A 175 -9.67 5.79 14.44
C SER A 175 -10.14 7.22 14.20
N PRO A 176 -9.99 8.15 15.16
CA PRO A 176 -10.31 9.54 14.88
C PRO A 176 -9.26 10.14 13.92
N LYS A 177 -9.68 10.92 12.92
CA LYS A 177 -8.71 11.65 12.10
C LYS A 177 -7.88 12.60 12.98
N GLY A 178 -6.56 12.61 12.77
CA GLY A 178 -5.63 13.35 13.63
C GLY A 178 -5.48 12.72 15.02
N TRP A 179 -5.68 11.40 15.14
CA TRP A 179 -5.57 10.68 16.42
C TRP A 179 -4.28 11.06 17.17
N THR A 180 -4.48 11.36 18.46
CA THR A 180 -3.54 11.90 19.47
C THR A 180 -3.27 13.40 19.40
N ALA A 181 -3.70 14.10 18.35
CA ALA A 181 -3.66 15.55 18.33
C ALA A 181 -4.67 16.15 19.33
N PRO A 182 -4.45 17.41 19.77
CA PRO A 182 -5.40 18.13 20.61
C PRO A 182 -6.80 18.20 19.96
N GLU A 183 -7.84 18.06 20.77
CA GLU A 183 -9.23 18.28 20.34
C GLU A 183 -9.42 19.70 19.78
N PHE A 184 -8.69 20.66 20.33
CA PHE A 184 -8.70 22.05 19.90
C PHE A 184 -7.29 22.62 19.78
N PHE A 185 -7.07 23.45 18.75
CA PHE A 185 -5.94 24.37 18.67
C PHE A 185 -6.44 25.79 18.96
N GLY A 186 -6.26 26.26 20.20
CA GLY A 186 -6.97 27.45 20.69
C GLY A 186 -8.47 27.18 20.75
N ASP A 187 -9.27 28.01 20.08
CA ASP A 187 -10.74 27.86 20.02
C ASP A 187 -11.23 27.05 18.81
N ILE A 188 -10.31 26.52 17.99
CA ILE A 188 -10.65 25.84 16.74
C ILE A 188 -10.68 24.32 16.96
N PRO A 189 -11.82 23.63 16.75
CA PRO A 189 -11.86 22.17 16.73
C PRO A 189 -10.89 21.59 15.71
N PHE A 190 -10.11 20.58 16.09
CA PHE A 190 -9.04 20.01 15.28
C PHE A 190 -9.13 18.50 15.15
N ALA A 191 -8.73 17.74 16.18
CA ALA A 191 -8.82 16.29 16.13
C ALA A 191 -10.25 15.81 15.90
N ASN A 192 -10.41 14.66 15.27
CA ASN A 192 -11.70 14.09 14.85
C ASN A 192 -12.50 14.96 13.86
N THR A 193 -11.86 15.90 13.17
CA THR A 193 -12.50 16.73 12.13
C THR A 193 -11.68 16.75 10.85
N TYR A 194 -12.29 17.10 9.71
CA TYR A 194 -11.56 17.31 8.46
C TYR A 194 -10.49 18.42 8.55
N LYS A 195 -10.58 19.34 9.53
CA LYS A 195 -9.64 20.46 9.70
C LYS A 195 -8.23 20.00 10.03
N CYS A 196 -8.04 18.79 10.58
CA CYS A 196 -6.71 18.24 10.83
C CYS A 196 -6.00 17.69 9.59
N HIS A 197 -6.60 17.79 8.40
CA HIS A 197 -5.99 17.29 7.17
C HIS A 197 -4.74 18.08 6.73
N LYS A 198 -4.68 19.39 7.04
CA LYS A 198 -3.53 20.26 6.73
C LYS A 198 -3.14 21.06 7.98
N PRO A 199 -1.89 21.56 8.04
CA PRO A 199 -1.46 22.41 9.15
C PRO A 199 -2.39 23.62 9.33
N LEU A 200 -2.93 23.80 10.54
CA LEU A 200 -3.76 24.96 10.87
C LEU A 200 -2.94 26.21 11.22
N LEU A 201 -1.79 26.01 11.86
CA LEU A 201 -0.95 27.09 12.37
C LEU A 201 -0.14 27.70 11.23
N LYS A 202 -0.45 28.95 10.88
CA LYS A 202 0.16 29.63 9.73
C LYS A 202 1.57 30.14 10.00
N ASN A 203 1.85 30.60 11.22
CA ASN A 203 3.10 31.29 11.55
C ASN A 203 3.68 30.88 12.92
N PRO A 204 3.86 29.57 13.22
CA PRO A 204 4.36 29.14 14.52
C PRO A 204 5.79 29.63 14.81
N ALA A 205 6.59 29.92 13.79
CA ALA A 205 7.95 30.44 13.96
C ALA A 205 8.02 31.87 14.54
N THR A 206 6.99 32.69 14.32
CA THR A 206 6.95 34.10 14.76
C THR A 206 5.86 34.38 15.78
N ASN A 207 5.03 33.38 16.11
CA ASN A 207 3.95 33.50 17.09
C ASN A 207 4.20 32.54 18.26
N THR A 208 4.62 33.09 19.40
CA THR A 208 4.96 32.32 20.62
C THR A 208 3.79 31.50 21.16
N ASN A 209 2.55 32.00 21.03
CA ASN A 209 1.37 31.25 21.47
C ASN A 209 1.14 30.01 20.57
N GLN A 210 1.33 30.13 19.26
CA GLN A 210 1.23 29.00 18.34
C GLN A 210 2.37 27.99 18.57
N ALA A 211 3.59 28.47 18.83
CA ALA A 211 4.72 27.62 19.17
C ALA A 211 4.46 26.82 20.45
N ALA A 212 3.92 27.45 21.50
CA ALA A 212 3.59 26.79 22.76
C ALA A 212 2.55 25.66 22.60
N LEU A 213 1.56 25.83 21.70
CA LEU A 213 0.59 24.78 21.39
C LEU A 213 1.25 23.55 20.74
N ILE A 214 2.21 23.77 19.83
CA ILE A 214 2.99 22.68 19.21
C ILE A 214 3.87 22.01 20.25
N GLU A 215 4.59 22.78 21.07
CA GLU A 215 5.45 22.23 22.12
C GLU A 215 4.65 21.37 23.10
N HIS A 216 3.49 21.87 23.58
CA HIS A 216 2.63 21.11 24.47
C HIS A 216 2.18 19.78 23.86
N TRP A 217 1.80 19.79 22.59
CA TRP A 217 1.43 18.57 21.87
C TRP A 217 2.63 17.62 21.72
N LEU A 218 3.81 18.11 21.32
CA LEU A 218 4.99 17.25 21.19
C LEU A 218 5.44 16.65 22.53
N ARG A 219 5.33 17.41 23.63
CA ARG A 219 5.65 16.93 24.98
C ARG A 219 4.65 15.90 25.51
N SER A 220 3.42 15.84 24.98
CA SER A 220 2.45 14.83 25.44
C SER A 220 2.88 13.40 25.09
N TYR A 221 3.79 13.23 24.12
CA TYR A 221 4.40 11.95 23.76
C TYR A 221 5.57 11.53 24.69
N GLN A 222 5.94 12.34 25.69
CA GLN A 222 7.03 12.06 26.63
C GLN A 222 8.32 11.66 25.90
N PRO A 223 8.88 12.52 25.03
CA PRO A 223 10.08 12.18 24.24
C PRO A 223 11.27 11.74 25.10
N GLU A 224 11.37 12.21 26.34
CA GLU A 224 12.35 11.78 27.35
C GLU A 224 12.30 10.29 27.69
N ASP A 225 11.15 9.62 27.47
CA ASP A 225 11.00 8.17 27.66
C ASP A 225 11.26 7.39 26.37
N LEU A 226 11.45 8.08 25.25
CA LEU A 226 11.59 7.50 23.91
C LEU A 226 13.01 7.61 23.36
N PHE A 227 13.74 8.66 23.77
CA PHE A 227 15.08 8.99 23.28
C PHE A 227 16.05 9.23 24.45
N ASP A 228 17.31 8.86 24.26
CA ASP A 228 18.39 9.15 25.20
C ASP A 228 18.86 10.61 25.13
N ASP A 229 19.76 10.99 26.05
CA ASP A 229 20.35 12.33 26.12
C ASP A 229 21.16 12.74 24.86
N LYS A 230 21.41 11.80 23.93
CA LYS A 230 22.09 12.03 22.66
C LYS A 230 21.12 12.07 21.47
N GLY A 231 19.82 11.99 21.74
CA GLY A 231 18.74 11.96 20.74
C GLY A 231 18.63 10.65 19.96
N ALA A 232 19.24 9.56 20.45
CA ALA A 232 19.06 8.23 19.88
C ALA A 232 17.83 7.54 20.52
N PRO A 233 16.99 6.83 19.75
CA PRO A 233 15.85 6.10 20.32
C PRO A 233 16.32 4.97 21.23
N TYR A 234 15.65 4.77 22.36
CA TYR A 234 15.94 3.66 23.26
C TYR A 234 15.64 2.30 22.61
N GLU A 235 16.40 1.27 22.99
CA GLU A 235 16.19 -0.11 22.51
C GLU A 235 14.76 -0.62 22.78
N SER A 236 14.12 -0.20 23.89
CA SER A 236 12.72 -0.52 24.18
C SER A 236 11.75 0.01 23.12
N SER A 237 12.03 1.19 22.55
CA SER A 237 11.26 1.79 21.45
C SER A 237 11.47 1.06 20.12
N LEU A 238 12.59 0.35 19.99
CA LEU A 238 12.98 -0.40 18.79
C LEU A 238 12.65 -1.90 18.88
N ALA A 239 12.30 -2.40 20.06
CA ALA A 239 12.14 -3.83 20.34
C ALA A 239 11.06 -4.53 19.50
N CYS A 240 10.13 -3.78 18.91
CA CYS A 240 9.06 -4.31 18.05
C CYS A 240 9.45 -4.37 16.56
N LEU A 241 10.63 -3.88 16.18
CA LEU A 241 11.10 -3.97 14.81
C LEU A 241 11.37 -5.43 14.42
N PRO A 242 11.08 -5.82 13.17
CA PRO A 242 11.40 -7.16 12.70
C PRO A 242 12.93 -7.29 12.51
N GLU A 243 13.39 -8.52 12.25
CA GLU A 243 14.79 -8.76 11.91
C GLU A 243 15.22 -7.90 10.70
N ASN A 244 16.50 -7.56 10.63
CA ASN A 244 17.03 -6.62 9.64
C ASN A 244 16.57 -6.92 8.20
N ASN A 245 16.55 -8.19 7.80
CA ASN A 245 16.14 -8.56 6.44
C ASN A 245 14.67 -8.24 6.13
N PHE A 246 13.80 -8.05 7.12
CA PHE A 246 12.36 -7.79 6.93
C PHE A 246 11.96 -6.34 7.20
N LEU A 247 12.92 -5.44 7.44
CA LEU A 247 12.65 -4.00 7.55
C LEU A 247 12.05 -3.47 6.24
N ILE A 248 11.10 -2.55 6.35
CA ILE A 248 10.36 -2.03 5.18
C ILE A 248 11.32 -1.38 4.18
N GLY A 249 12.24 -0.55 4.68
CA GLY A 249 13.19 0.20 3.87
C GLY A 249 14.29 -0.63 3.22
N ASN A 250 14.49 -1.88 3.67
CA ASN A 250 15.38 -2.82 2.98
C ASN A 250 14.74 -3.40 1.73
N GLY A 251 13.41 -3.32 1.60
CA GLY A 251 12.70 -3.73 0.39
C GLY A 251 12.94 -5.20 0.03
N TYR A 252 13.02 -6.10 1.02
CA TYR A 252 13.42 -7.51 0.86
C TYR A 252 12.82 -8.22 -0.35
N LEU A 253 11.49 -8.08 -0.52
CA LEU A 253 10.77 -8.72 -1.64
C LEU A 253 11.24 -8.22 -3.01
N TRP A 254 11.82 -7.02 -3.09
CA TRP A 254 12.32 -6.41 -4.31
C TRP A 254 13.81 -6.60 -4.50
N THR A 255 14.61 -6.46 -3.43
CA THR A 255 16.06 -6.68 -3.49
C THR A 255 16.41 -8.15 -3.73
N ASN A 256 15.58 -9.07 -3.22
CA ASN A 256 15.77 -10.51 -3.36
C ASN A 256 14.76 -11.16 -4.31
N ARG A 257 13.94 -10.38 -5.02
CA ARG A 257 13.21 -10.94 -6.17
C ARG A 257 14.27 -11.50 -7.10
N GLU A 258 14.14 -12.76 -7.52
CA GLU A 258 14.97 -13.25 -8.62
C GLU A 258 14.84 -12.21 -9.73
N LYS A 259 15.96 -11.55 -10.05
CA LYS A 259 16.01 -10.67 -11.22
C LYS A 259 15.46 -11.51 -12.37
N PRO A 260 14.57 -10.95 -13.22
CA PRO A 260 14.03 -11.71 -14.34
C PRO A 260 15.19 -12.44 -15.01
N LYS A 261 15.09 -13.77 -15.12
CA LYS A 261 15.97 -14.52 -16.03
C LYS A 261 15.95 -13.73 -17.34
N GLU A 262 17.12 -13.47 -17.93
CA GLU A 262 17.26 -12.60 -19.12
C GLU A 262 15.97 -12.62 -19.96
N PHE A 263 15.28 -11.48 -20.00
CA PHE A 263 13.95 -11.42 -20.61
C PHE A 263 14.06 -12.02 -22.00
N PHE A 264 13.31 -13.10 -22.24
CA PHE A 264 13.36 -13.76 -23.53
C PHE A 264 12.85 -12.77 -24.57
N VAL A 265 13.77 -12.28 -25.41
CA VAL A 265 13.44 -11.52 -26.61
C VAL A 265 13.54 -12.50 -27.77
N PRO A 266 12.42 -13.05 -28.27
CA PRO A 266 12.46 -13.81 -29.51
C PRO A 266 13.11 -12.97 -30.60
N THR A 267 14.11 -13.50 -31.29
CA THR A 267 14.69 -12.83 -32.44
C THR A 267 13.59 -12.60 -33.48
N ILE A 268 13.41 -11.36 -33.94
CA ILE A 268 12.36 -10.98 -34.92
C ILE A 268 12.47 -11.81 -36.20
N SER A 269 13.67 -12.32 -36.52
CA SER A 269 13.94 -13.25 -37.63
C SER A 269 13.30 -14.64 -37.49
N ASN A 270 12.54 -14.92 -36.42
CA ASN A 270 11.70 -16.12 -36.29
C ASN A 270 10.21 -15.84 -36.56
N ILE A 271 9.86 -14.64 -37.05
CA ILE A 271 8.49 -14.20 -37.39
C ILE A 271 8.34 -14.10 -38.92
N ASP A 272 8.94 -15.03 -39.67
CA ASP A 272 9.12 -14.91 -41.12
C ASP A 272 7.82 -15.01 -41.94
N ASP A 273 6.73 -15.50 -41.34
CA ASP A 273 5.45 -15.73 -42.03
C ASP A 273 4.33 -14.72 -41.69
N ALA A 274 4.60 -13.73 -40.83
CA ALA A 274 3.58 -12.73 -40.46
C ALA A 274 3.28 -11.78 -41.63
N LYS A 275 2.00 -11.64 -42.00
CA LYS A 275 1.55 -10.78 -43.10
C LYS A 275 1.22 -9.37 -42.65
N THR A 276 1.05 -9.17 -41.34
CA THR A 276 0.74 -7.86 -40.72
C THR A 276 1.52 -7.65 -39.43
N SER A 277 1.65 -6.39 -39.01
CA SER A 277 2.27 -6.04 -37.73
C SER A 277 1.54 -6.66 -36.52
N MET A 278 0.22 -6.80 -36.59
CA MET A 278 -0.57 -7.42 -35.53
C MET A 278 -0.30 -8.92 -35.42
N GLU A 279 -0.21 -9.62 -36.55
CA GLU A 279 0.16 -11.05 -36.57
C GLU A 279 1.58 -11.26 -36.02
N ALA A 280 2.52 -10.37 -36.36
CA ALA A 280 3.87 -10.42 -35.83
C ALA A 280 3.89 -10.24 -34.30
N LEU A 281 3.13 -9.27 -33.79
CA LEU A 281 3.02 -9.01 -32.35
C LEU A 281 2.31 -10.15 -31.60
N GLU A 282 1.27 -10.75 -32.19
CA GLU A 282 0.60 -11.92 -31.63
C GLU A 282 1.54 -13.12 -31.52
N GLN A 283 2.33 -13.41 -32.56
CA GLN A 283 3.33 -14.47 -32.53
C GLN A 283 4.42 -14.20 -31.49
N LEU A 284 4.87 -12.95 -31.38
CA LEU A 284 5.86 -12.54 -30.38
C LEU A 284 5.33 -12.76 -28.95
N LEU A 285 4.13 -12.25 -28.65
CA LEU A 285 3.49 -12.40 -27.33
C LEU A 285 3.22 -13.87 -27.00
N PHE A 286 2.73 -14.65 -27.96
CA PHE A 286 2.54 -16.09 -27.80
C PHE A 286 3.85 -16.79 -27.41
N ASN A 287 4.95 -16.48 -28.08
CA ASN A 287 6.26 -17.06 -27.78
C ASN A 287 6.79 -16.65 -26.39
N ILE A 288 6.57 -15.39 -25.97
CA ILE A 288 6.94 -14.92 -24.63
C ILE A 288 6.15 -15.67 -23.56
N VAL A 289 4.81 -15.71 -23.66
CA VAL A 289 3.94 -16.41 -22.70
C VAL A 289 4.26 -17.90 -22.62
N LYS A 290 4.62 -18.52 -23.76
CA LYS A 290 5.04 -19.92 -23.80
C LYS A 290 6.37 -20.18 -23.08
N HIS A 291 7.28 -19.21 -23.11
CA HIS A 291 8.62 -19.33 -22.52
C HIS A 291 8.65 -18.94 -21.03
N ASP A 292 7.85 -17.96 -20.64
CA ASP A 292 7.81 -17.45 -19.27
C ASP A 292 6.38 -17.50 -18.70
N ALA A 293 6.13 -18.48 -17.84
CA ALA A 293 4.86 -18.64 -17.14
C ALA A 293 4.55 -17.49 -16.16
N ASN A 294 5.53 -16.64 -15.84
CA ASN A 294 5.34 -15.45 -15.00
C ASN A 294 5.04 -14.19 -15.82
N PHE A 295 5.02 -14.27 -17.16
CA PHE A 295 4.62 -13.16 -18.00
C PHE A 295 3.09 -13.07 -18.06
N LEU A 296 2.54 -11.98 -17.53
CA LEU A 296 1.09 -11.75 -17.46
C LEU A 296 0.64 -10.77 -18.52
N VAL A 297 -0.43 -11.13 -19.23
CA VAL A 297 -1.11 -10.25 -20.20
C VAL A 297 -2.41 -9.76 -19.57
N PHE A 298 -2.55 -8.44 -19.48
CA PHE A 298 -3.78 -7.80 -19.04
C PHE A 298 -4.53 -7.27 -20.26
N SER A 299 -5.83 -7.51 -20.30
CA SER A 299 -6.69 -7.01 -21.36
C SER A 299 -8.06 -6.64 -20.80
N PRO A 300 -8.59 -5.43 -21.08
CA PRO A 300 -9.91 -5.02 -20.65
C PRO A 300 -10.99 -5.59 -21.59
N ASP A 301 -11.13 -6.92 -21.62
CA ASP A 301 -12.10 -7.64 -22.48
C ASP A 301 -11.84 -7.54 -24.01
N GLU A 302 -10.61 -7.19 -24.40
CA GLU A 302 -10.28 -6.95 -25.82
C GLU A 302 -9.21 -7.89 -26.38
N LEU A 303 -8.85 -8.97 -25.68
CA LEU A 303 -7.72 -9.83 -26.09
C LEU A 303 -7.95 -10.42 -27.48
N ILE A 304 -9.14 -10.97 -27.72
CA ILE A 304 -9.50 -11.59 -29.00
C ILE A 304 -9.82 -10.53 -30.06
N SER A 305 -10.54 -9.46 -29.69
CA SER A 305 -10.89 -8.38 -30.63
C SER A 305 -9.64 -7.66 -31.18
N ASN A 306 -8.61 -7.51 -30.35
CA ASN A 306 -7.30 -7.00 -30.73
C ASN A 306 -6.40 -8.05 -31.41
N ARG A 307 -6.93 -9.22 -31.77
CA ARG A 307 -6.22 -10.30 -32.49
C ARG A 307 -5.00 -10.84 -31.74
N PHE A 308 -5.13 -11.04 -30.43
CA PHE A 308 -4.15 -11.73 -29.59
C PHE A 308 -4.69 -13.06 -29.03
N GLY A 309 -5.71 -13.62 -29.67
CA GLY A 309 -6.41 -14.83 -29.22
C GLY A 309 -5.53 -16.06 -29.19
N LYS A 310 -4.48 -16.12 -30.03
CA LYS A 310 -3.54 -17.26 -30.08
C LYS A 310 -2.87 -17.57 -28.74
N ILE A 311 -2.72 -16.57 -27.86
CA ILE A 311 -2.19 -16.74 -26.50
C ILE A 311 -3.02 -17.77 -25.69
N LEU A 312 -4.32 -17.89 -25.96
CA LEU A 312 -5.23 -18.84 -25.30
C LEU A 312 -5.08 -20.29 -25.80
N GLU A 313 -4.29 -20.55 -26.85
CA GLU A 313 -3.95 -21.93 -27.26
C GLU A 313 -3.00 -22.61 -26.26
N PHE A 314 -2.21 -21.82 -25.52
CA PHE A 314 -1.24 -22.31 -24.53
C PHE A 314 -1.57 -21.89 -23.09
N SER A 315 -2.30 -20.79 -22.92
CA SER A 315 -2.68 -20.26 -21.61
C SER A 315 -4.20 -20.23 -21.44
N SER A 316 -4.68 -19.68 -20.32
CA SER A 316 -6.11 -19.51 -20.06
C SER A 316 -6.36 -18.14 -19.44
N LEU A 317 -7.58 -17.64 -19.58
CA LEU A 317 -8.02 -16.48 -18.80
C LEU A 317 -7.92 -16.83 -17.32
N LYS A 318 -7.16 -16.02 -16.58
CA LYS A 318 -6.99 -16.23 -15.16
C LYS A 318 -8.28 -15.82 -14.44
N PHE A 319 -8.84 -16.73 -13.67
CA PHE A 319 -9.79 -16.44 -12.61
C PHE A 319 -9.30 -17.12 -11.32
N GLY A 320 -9.71 -16.60 -10.17
CA GLY A 320 -9.33 -17.08 -8.85
C GLY A 320 -9.92 -18.45 -8.52
N GLU A 321 -9.57 -19.00 -7.35
CA GLU A 321 -9.86 -20.39 -6.97
C GLU A 321 -11.33 -20.79 -7.09
N SER A 322 -12.26 -19.90 -6.73
CA SER A 322 -13.71 -20.15 -6.82
C SER A 322 -14.22 -20.30 -8.26
N TYR A 323 -13.37 -20.03 -9.25
CA TYR A 323 -13.68 -20.03 -10.68
C TYR A 323 -12.69 -20.90 -11.47
N GLU A 324 -11.80 -21.65 -10.79
CA GLU A 324 -10.95 -22.65 -11.44
C GLU A 324 -11.84 -23.72 -12.10
N GLY A 325 -11.78 -23.81 -13.43
CA GLY A 325 -12.63 -24.71 -14.23
C GLY A 325 -13.80 -24.05 -14.95
N ILE A 326 -14.06 -22.75 -14.72
CA ILE A 326 -14.91 -21.95 -15.61
C ILE A 326 -14.09 -21.56 -16.84
N ASN A 327 -13.68 -22.57 -17.60
CA ASN A 327 -13.24 -22.40 -18.98
C ASN A 327 -14.50 -22.20 -19.84
N THR A 328 -15.14 -21.04 -19.70
CA THR A 328 -16.10 -20.63 -20.72
C THR A 328 -15.32 -19.95 -21.82
N LEU A 329 -15.27 -20.62 -22.97
CA LEU A 329 -14.73 -20.21 -24.28
C LEU A 329 -13.32 -20.71 -24.62
N SER A 330 -13.24 -22.01 -24.90
CA SER A 330 -12.83 -22.39 -26.25
C SER A 330 -14.08 -22.90 -26.96
N PRO A 331 -14.64 -22.18 -27.95
CA PRO A 331 -15.55 -22.80 -28.90
C PRO A 331 -14.68 -23.61 -29.88
N ASN A 332 -14.28 -24.81 -29.47
CA ASN A 332 -13.86 -25.91 -30.34
C ASN A 332 -13.99 -27.23 -29.57
#